data_AF-A0A4U6UZA2-F1
#
_entry.id   AF-A0A4U6UZA2-F1
#
_cell.length_a   1.000
_cell.length_b   1.000
_cell.length_c   1.000
_cell.angle_alpha   90.00
_cell.angle_beta   90.00
_cell.angle_gamma   90.00
#
_symmetry.space_group_name_H-M   'P 1'
#
loop_
_entity.id
_entity.type
_entity.pdbx_description
1 polymer ?
#
loop_
_entity_poly.entity_id
_entity_poly.type
_entity_poly.pdbx_seq_one_letter_code
_entity_poly.pdbx_strand_id
1 'polypeptide(L)'
;MVRCSNGLLGLLNAGVLVLAVVALGGGAWLSHRASTDCERFLERPVIALGVLLLALSLAGLAGALCRASCLLWLYLLALFLLIVLLFAFTIFAFVVTNRGAGWVVSGRGYKEYRLGDYSTWLQRRVENAGNWAKVRSCLQDGKVCQKLADRKETVTQFVNSNLSPIQSGCCKPPTGCNFTYQSETVWIKPTGFNTTTDDPDCTTWSNDQTALCYDCMACKAGVLANLKNDWKKIATINIVFLIFLIVIYSVGCCAFRNNRQDNSYPAWK
;
A
#
# COMPACT_ATOMS: atom_id res chain seq x y z
N MET A 1 17.82 31.77 25.77
CA MET A 1 18.14 30.36 25.47
C MET A 1 17.48 29.93 24.14
N VAL A 2 17.68 30.71 23.05
CA VAL A 2 16.75 30.76 21.89
C VAL A 2 17.33 30.20 20.57
N ARG A 3 18.58 29.72 20.52
CA ARG A 3 19.21 29.31 19.24
C ARG A 3 19.02 27.83 18.88
N CYS A 4 18.89 26.94 19.87
CA CYS A 4 18.85 25.50 19.61
C CYS A 4 17.54 25.02 18.96
N SER A 5 16.38 25.58 19.34
CA SER A 5 15.07 25.14 18.79
C SER A 5 14.93 25.47 17.31
N ASN A 6 15.34 26.67 16.89
CA ASN A 6 15.25 27.10 15.50
C ASN A 6 16.28 26.36 14.62
N GLY A 7 17.49 26.13 15.16
CA GLY A 7 18.51 25.31 14.50
C GLY A 7 18.07 23.85 14.33
N LEU A 8 17.49 23.24 15.37
CA LEU A 8 16.97 21.88 15.33
C LEU A 8 15.77 21.76 14.37
N LEU A 9 14.85 22.72 14.37
CA LEU A 9 13.73 22.76 13.42
C LEU A 9 14.23 22.84 11.97
N GLY A 10 15.26 23.67 11.71
CA GLY A 10 15.90 23.76 10.41
C GLY A 10 16.54 22.44 9.97
N LEU A 11 17.29 21.79 10.87
CA LEU A 11 17.93 20.50 10.60
C LEU A 11 16.90 19.39 10.30
N LEU A 12 15.82 19.32 11.09
CA LEU A 12 14.77 18.32 10.89
C LEU A 12 14.05 18.52 9.55
N ASN A 13 13.71 19.78 9.19
CA ASN A 13 13.09 20.07 7.89
C ASN A 13 14.05 19.86 6.71
N ALA A 14 15.36 20.08 6.88
CA ALA A 14 16.36 19.74 5.88
C ALA A 14 16.42 18.22 5.63
N GLY A 15 16.34 17.41 6.69
CA GLY A 15 16.22 15.96 6.56
C GLY A 15 14.96 15.52 5.79
N VAL A 16 13.81 16.14 6.08
CA VAL A 16 12.55 15.91 5.35
C VAL A 16 12.68 16.31 3.89
N LEU A 17 13.33 17.43 3.58
CA LEU A 17 13.58 17.90 2.22
C LEU A 17 14.38 16.86 1.41
N VAL A 18 15.45 16.30 1.99
CA VAL A 18 16.23 15.24 1.33
C VAL A 18 15.35 14.02 1.03
N LEU A 19 14.54 13.58 1.99
CA LEU A 19 13.62 12.46 1.79
C LEU A 19 12.58 12.75 0.69
N ALA A 20 12.03 13.98 0.65
CA ALA A 20 11.08 14.39 -0.38
C ALA A 20 11.72 14.39 -1.78
N VAL A 21 12.95 14.88 -1.90
CA VAL A 21 13.70 14.85 -3.18
C VAL A 21 14.00 13.42 -3.62
N VAL A 22 14.41 12.54 -2.70
CA VAL A 22 14.63 11.11 -3.01
C VAL A 22 13.32 10.44 -3.44
N ALA A 23 12.21 10.73 -2.76
CA ALA A 23 10.89 10.18 -3.12
C ALA A 23 10.42 10.67 -4.51
N LEU A 24 10.61 11.96 -4.82
CA LEU A 24 10.29 12.53 -6.13
C LEU A 24 11.21 11.99 -7.23
N GLY A 25 12.50 11.86 -6.96
CA GLY A 25 13.46 11.26 -7.89
C GLY A 25 13.13 9.81 -8.19
N GLY A 26 12.77 9.02 -7.17
CA GLY A 26 12.29 7.66 -7.33
C GLY A 26 10.98 7.58 -8.11
N GLY A 27 10.02 8.48 -7.82
CA GLY A 27 8.75 8.57 -8.54
C GLY A 27 8.93 8.94 -10.02
N ALA A 28 9.78 9.91 -10.33
CA ALA A 28 10.11 10.32 -11.70
C ALA A 28 10.92 9.25 -12.46
N TRP A 29 11.81 8.53 -11.76
CA TRP A 29 12.51 7.39 -12.36
C TRP A 29 11.53 6.26 -12.72
N LEU A 30 10.57 5.99 -11.83
CA LEU A 30 9.52 5.01 -12.08
C LEU A 30 8.63 5.45 -13.24
N SER A 31 8.28 6.73 -13.33
CA SER A 31 7.44 7.27 -14.42
C SER A 31 8.08 7.13 -15.80
N HIS A 32 9.41 7.26 -15.87
CA HIS A 32 10.16 7.13 -17.11
C HIS A 32 10.36 5.66 -17.54
N ARG A 33 10.30 4.72 -16.59
CA ARG A 33 10.42 3.27 -16.87
C ARG A 33 9.11 2.52 -16.82
N ALA A 34 8.03 3.15 -16.41
CA ALA A 34 6.71 2.55 -16.32
C ALA A 34 6.21 2.18 -17.73
N SER A 35 6.38 0.93 -18.12
CA SER A 35 5.88 0.41 -19.39
C SER A 35 4.49 -0.20 -19.26
N THR A 36 4.02 -0.44 -18.02
CA THR A 36 2.75 -1.09 -17.73
C THR A 36 1.76 -0.15 -17.02
N ASP A 37 0.46 -0.35 -17.25
CA ASP A 37 -0.61 0.43 -16.60
C ASP A 37 -0.56 0.33 -15.07
N CYS A 38 0.04 -0.75 -14.56
CA CYS A 38 0.16 -1.00 -13.12
C CYS A 38 1.16 -0.09 -12.43
N GLU A 39 2.30 0.16 -13.07
CA GLU A 39 3.33 1.05 -12.55
C GLU A 39 2.81 2.50 -12.49
N ARG A 40 2.04 2.90 -13.52
CA ARG A 40 1.43 4.23 -13.61
C ARG A 40 0.33 4.49 -12.57
N PHE A 41 -0.33 3.43 -12.10
CA PHE A 41 -1.32 3.49 -11.02
C PHE A 41 -0.68 3.79 -9.66
N LEU A 42 0.52 3.26 -9.40
CA LEU A 42 1.26 3.43 -8.14
C LEU A 42 2.10 4.72 -8.11
N GLU A 43 2.55 5.20 -9.26
CA GLU A 43 3.40 6.40 -9.39
C GLU A 43 2.71 7.68 -8.90
N ARG A 44 1.47 7.94 -9.34
CA ARG A 44 0.72 9.17 -9.05
C ARG A 44 0.60 9.51 -7.55
N PRO A 45 0.18 8.58 -6.67
CA PRO A 45 0.11 8.87 -5.24
C PRO A 45 1.48 9.15 -4.61
N VAL A 46 2.55 8.52 -5.09
CA VAL A 46 3.92 8.75 -4.59
C VAL A 46 4.40 10.16 -4.95
N ILE A 47 4.20 10.60 -6.19
CA ILE A 47 4.58 11.95 -6.63
C ILE A 47 3.79 13.02 -5.86
N ALA A 48 2.47 12.84 -5.72
CA ALA A 48 1.63 13.79 -4.99
C ALA A 48 2.10 13.98 -3.54
N LEU A 49 2.45 12.87 -2.87
CA LEU A 49 2.99 12.90 -1.51
C LEU A 49 4.37 13.58 -1.44
N GLY A 50 5.26 13.30 -2.41
CA GLY A 50 6.57 13.95 -2.50
C GLY A 50 6.48 15.48 -2.66
N VAL A 51 5.57 15.97 -3.51
CA VAL A 51 5.35 17.41 -3.71
C VAL A 51 4.84 18.07 -2.43
N LEU A 52 3.90 17.43 -1.73
CA LEU A 52 3.36 17.93 -0.47
C LEU A 52 4.46 18.07 0.61
N LEU A 53 5.28 17.04 0.76
CA LEU A 53 6.39 17.05 1.72
C LEU A 53 7.45 18.11 1.37
N LEU A 54 7.74 18.29 0.08
CA LEU A 54 8.66 19.31 -0.39
C LEU A 54 8.15 20.71 -0.03
N ALA A 55 6.88 21.02 -0.32
CA ALA A 55 6.28 22.31 0.02
C ALA A 55 6.33 22.61 1.53
N LEU A 56 6.00 21.61 2.36
CA LEU A 56 6.05 21.73 3.82
C LEU A 56 7.48 21.96 4.34
N SER A 57 8.46 21.25 3.79
CA SER A 57 9.87 21.39 4.20
C SER A 57 10.46 22.76 3.86
N LEU A 58 10.15 23.31 2.69
CA LEU A 58 10.56 24.66 2.28
C LEU A 58 9.94 25.74 3.17
N ALA A 59 8.64 25.61 3.49
CA ALA A 59 7.96 26.52 4.40
C ALA A 59 8.56 26.46 5.81
N GLY A 60 8.90 25.27 6.31
CA GLY A 60 9.57 25.09 7.60
C GLY A 60 10.97 25.71 7.66
N LEU A 61 11.76 25.53 6.60
CA LEU A 61 13.10 26.14 6.48
C LEU A 61 13.01 27.67 6.40
N ALA A 62 12.12 28.21 5.57
CA ALA A 62 11.90 29.65 5.45
C ALA A 62 11.40 30.25 6.78
N GLY A 63 10.53 29.54 7.50
CA GLY A 63 10.04 29.96 8.82
C GLY A 63 11.15 30.00 9.88
N ALA A 64 12.08 29.06 9.83
CA ALA A 64 13.24 29.01 10.73
C ALA A 64 14.29 30.10 10.42
N LEU A 65 14.54 30.38 9.13
CA LEU A 65 15.55 31.34 8.68
C LEU A 65 15.08 32.80 8.79
N CYS A 66 13.86 33.10 8.38
CA CYS A 66 13.37 34.48 8.30
C CYS A 66 12.72 34.98 9.61
N ARG A 67 12.60 34.13 10.64
CA ARG A 67 11.87 34.40 11.91
C ARG A 67 10.47 35.01 11.72
N ALA A 68 9.87 34.82 10.55
CA ALA A 68 8.56 35.38 10.22
C ALA A 68 7.47 34.64 11.00
N SER A 69 6.93 35.27 12.05
CA SER A 69 5.94 34.63 12.93
C SER A 69 4.69 34.16 12.16
N CYS A 70 4.25 34.90 11.14
CA CYS A 70 3.12 34.51 10.31
C CYS A 70 3.40 33.23 9.51
N LEU A 71 4.58 33.14 8.88
CA LEU A 71 4.99 31.98 8.09
C LEU A 71 5.15 30.73 8.96
N LEU A 72 5.73 30.89 10.15
CA LEU A 72 5.89 29.80 11.12
C LEU A 72 4.54 29.34 11.69
N TRP A 73 3.58 30.27 11.88
CA TRP A 73 2.22 29.92 12.28
C TRP A 73 1.48 29.12 11.20
N LEU A 74 1.53 29.56 9.94
CA LEU A 74 0.95 28.83 8.81
C LEU A 74 1.58 27.44 8.65
N TYR A 75 2.89 27.35 8.82
CA TYR A 75 3.62 26.07 8.82
C TYR A 75 3.10 25.14 9.93
N LEU A 76 2.97 25.62 11.17
CA LEU A 76 2.46 24.81 12.28
C LEU A 76 1.00 24.40 12.08
N LEU A 77 0.16 25.27 11.53
CA LEU A 77 -1.22 24.94 11.19
C LEU A 77 -1.27 23.82 10.14
N ALA A 78 -0.50 23.95 9.06
CA ALA A 78 -0.43 22.92 8.01
C ALA A 78 0.10 21.58 8.56
N LEU A 79 1.12 21.62 9.41
CA LEU A 79 1.70 20.42 10.04
C LEU A 79 0.69 19.74 10.98
N PHE A 80 -0.08 20.51 11.75
CA PHE A 80 -1.15 19.99 12.60
C PHE A 80 -2.24 19.30 11.77
N LEU A 81 -2.71 19.94 10.69
CA LEU A 81 -3.71 19.34 9.79
C LEU A 81 -3.19 18.05 9.15
N LEU A 82 -1.92 18.00 8.76
CA LEU A 82 -1.29 16.79 8.23
C LEU A 82 -1.27 15.66 9.26
N ILE A 83 -0.90 15.95 10.52
CA ILE A 83 -0.90 14.95 11.60
C ILE A 83 -2.32 14.38 11.81
N VAL A 84 -3.34 15.24 11.88
CA VAL A 84 -4.74 14.82 12.04
C VAL A 84 -5.19 13.94 10.86
N LEU A 85 -4.87 14.35 9.63
CA LEU A 85 -5.21 13.59 8.42
C LEU A 85 -4.55 12.21 8.41
N LEU A 86 -3.24 12.14 8.70
CA LEU A 86 -2.49 10.88 8.72
C LEU A 86 -2.98 9.96 9.84
N PHE A 87 -3.30 10.51 11.00
CA PHE A 87 -3.87 9.75 12.11
C PHE A 87 -5.25 9.17 11.74
N ALA A 88 -6.15 10.00 11.18
CA ALA A 88 -7.45 9.51 10.70
C ALA A 88 -7.30 8.43 9.63
N PHE A 89 -6.35 8.61 8.69
CA PHE A 89 -6.02 7.61 7.68
C PHE A 89 -5.52 6.30 8.31
N THR A 90 -4.65 6.34 9.34
CA THR A 90 -4.20 5.11 10.01
C THR A 90 -5.37 4.33 10.61
N ILE A 91 -6.27 5.00 11.33
CA ILE A 91 -7.44 4.36 11.93
C ILE A 91 -8.29 3.72 10.84
N PHE A 92 -8.60 4.47 9.79
CA PHE A 92 -9.36 3.97 8.65
C PHE A 92 -8.70 2.74 8.01
N ALA A 93 -7.39 2.80 7.75
CA ALA A 93 -6.64 1.69 7.18
C ALA A 93 -6.72 0.45 8.06
N PHE A 94 -6.57 0.57 9.38
CA PHE A 94 -6.72 -0.56 10.31
C PHE A 94 -8.15 -1.11 10.30
N VAL A 95 -9.18 -0.28 10.38
CA VAL A 95 -10.59 -0.71 10.39
C VAL A 95 -10.93 -1.52 9.14
N VAL A 96 -10.54 -1.01 7.97
CA VAL A 96 -10.84 -1.63 6.68
C VAL A 96 -10.04 -2.91 6.45
N THR A 97 -8.82 -3.00 7.01
CA THR A 97 -7.91 -4.15 6.84
C THR A 97 -7.93 -5.14 8.00
N ASN A 98 -8.73 -4.91 9.06
CA ASN A 98 -8.75 -5.82 10.20
C ASN A 98 -9.35 -7.19 9.81
N ARG A 99 -10.46 -7.19 9.06
CA ARG A 99 -11.14 -8.39 8.55
C ARG A 99 -10.40 -9.03 7.36
N GLY A 100 -10.69 -10.30 7.09
CA GLY A 100 -10.09 -11.08 5.99
C GLY A 100 -8.81 -11.80 6.40
N ALA A 101 -8.93 -13.02 6.90
CA ALA A 101 -7.79 -13.92 7.14
C ALA A 101 -7.77 -14.98 6.05
N GLY A 102 -6.58 -15.35 5.58
CA GLY A 102 -6.44 -16.50 4.70
C GLY A 102 -6.73 -17.78 5.49
N TRP A 103 -7.53 -18.68 4.91
CA TRP A 103 -7.86 -19.98 5.48
C TRP A 103 -6.67 -20.92 5.30
N VAL A 104 -6.26 -21.54 6.40
CA VAL A 104 -5.28 -22.63 6.34
C VAL A 104 -5.99 -23.87 5.83
N VAL A 105 -5.44 -24.50 4.80
CA VAL A 105 -5.94 -25.76 4.29
C VAL A 105 -5.14 -26.89 4.91
N SER A 106 -5.83 -27.87 5.50
CA SER A 106 -5.18 -29.00 6.17
C SER A 106 -4.19 -29.70 5.25
N GLY A 107 -2.95 -29.88 5.73
CA GLY A 107 -1.88 -30.56 5.01
C GLY A 107 -1.28 -29.77 3.85
N ARG A 108 -1.53 -28.45 3.75
CA ARG A 108 -0.97 -27.60 2.68
C ARG A 108 -0.23 -26.39 3.23
N GLY A 109 0.86 -26.01 2.58
CA GLY A 109 1.73 -24.88 2.93
C GLY A 109 1.18 -23.51 2.51
N TYR A 110 0.11 -23.47 1.70
CA TYR A 110 -0.50 -22.23 1.24
C TYR A 110 -1.88 -21.97 1.88
N LYS A 111 -2.32 -20.71 1.80
CA LYS A 111 -3.63 -20.26 2.29
C LYS A 111 -4.60 -20.03 1.14
N GLU A 112 -5.88 -20.20 1.42
CA GLU A 112 -6.97 -19.84 0.52
C GLU A 112 -7.73 -18.61 1.01
N TYR A 113 -8.30 -17.87 0.07
CA TYR A 113 -8.88 -16.55 0.34
C TYR A 113 -10.29 -16.51 -0.22
N ARG A 114 -11.26 -16.09 0.59
CA ARG A 114 -12.64 -15.90 0.16
C ARG A 114 -12.99 -14.42 0.20
N LEU A 115 -13.66 -13.94 -0.84
CA LEU A 115 -13.98 -12.53 -0.98
C LEU A 115 -14.87 -12.03 0.16
N GLY A 116 -15.79 -12.88 0.63
CA GLY A 116 -16.73 -12.61 1.73
C GLY A 116 -16.09 -12.28 3.08
N ASP A 117 -14.82 -12.66 3.31
CA ASP A 117 -14.15 -12.44 4.60
C ASP A 117 -13.63 -10.99 4.77
N TYR A 118 -13.53 -10.25 3.67
CA TYR A 118 -13.01 -8.88 3.67
C TYR A 118 -14.08 -7.86 4.04
N SER A 119 -13.67 -6.64 4.38
CA SER A 119 -14.61 -5.55 4.63
C SER A 119 -15.38 -5.19 3.36
N THR A 120 -16.65 -4.80 3.52
CA THR A 120 -17.50 -4.37 2.39
C THR A 120 -16.88 -3.23 1.59
N TRP A 121 -16.07 -2.38 2.24
CA TRP A 121 -15.34 -1.32 1.54
C TRP A 121 -14.30 -1.87 0.56
N LEU A 122 -13.55 -2.91 0.94
CA LEU A 122 -12.56 -3.56 0.07
C LEU A 122 -13.23 -4.36 -1.05
N GLN A 123 -14.30 -5.11 -0.73
CA GLN A 123 -15.06 -5.89 -1.72
C GLN A 123 -15.53 -5.02 -2.88
N ARG A 124 -16.11 -3.85 -2.58
CA ARG A 124 -16.58 -2.89 -3.61
C ARG A 124 -15.47 -2.46 -4.58
N ARG A 125 -14.18 -2.48 -4.20
CA ARG A 125 -13.08 -2.10 -5.10
C ARG A 125 -12.81 -3.14 -6.18
N VAL A 126 -13.09 -4.41 -5.92
CA VAL A 126 -12.88 -5.53 -6.85
C VAL A 126 -14.17 -6.05 -7.49
N GLU A 127 -15.33 -5.68 -6.95
CA GLU A 127 -16.64 -5.96 -7.56
C GLU A 127 -16.95 -5.05 -8.75
N ASN A 128 -16.46 -3.81 -8.72
CA ASN A 128 -16.63 -2.86 -9.82
C ASN A 128 -15.90 -3.35 -11.08
N ALA A 129 -16.67 -3.80 -12.09
CA ALA A 129 -16.13 -4.41 -13.32
C ALA A 129 -15.06 -3.54 -14.02
N GLY A 130 -15.27 -2.24 -14.13
CA GLY A 130 -14.31 -1.32 -14.75
C GLY A 130 -12.99 -1.17 -13.97
N ASN A 131 -13.04 -1.26 -12.63
CA ASN A 131 -11.83 -1.24 -11.80
C ASN A 131 -11.13 -2.60 -11.86
N TRP A 132 -11.89 -3.69 -11.81
CA TRP A 132 -11.34 -5.04 -11.92
C TRP A 132 -10.65 -5.27 -13.26
N ALA A 133 -11.21 -4.76 -14.36
CA ALA A 133 -10.58 -4.87 -15.69
C ALA A 133 -9.14 -4.33 -15.70
N LYS A 134 -8.88 -3.20 -15.03
CA LYS A 134 -7.53 -2.60 -14.90
C LYS A 134 -6.62 -3.42 -13.99
N VAL A 135 -7.17 -3.99 -12.92
CA VAL A 135 -6.40 -4.85 -12.01
C VAL A 135 -6.03 -6.14 -12.72
N ARG A 136 -6.99 -6.75 -13.43
CA ARG A 136 -6.80 -7.96 -14.22
C ARG A 136 -5.74 -7.76 -15.30
N SER A 137 -5.81 -6.67 -16.07
CA SER A 137 -4.79 -6.38 -17.09
C SER A 137 -3.41 -6.23 -16.44
N CYS A 138 -3.31 -5.54 -15.29
CA CYS A 138 -2.06 -5.49 -14.53
C CYS A 138 -1.55 -6.89 -14.13
N LEU A 139 -2.43 -7.79 -13.66
CA LEU A 139 -2.01 -9.14 -13.25
C LEU A 139 -1.51 -9.98 -14.45
N GLN A 140 -2.19 -9.86 -15.59
CA GLN A 140 -1.81 -10.53 -16.83
C GLN A 140 -0.48 -9.98 -17.38
N ASP A 141 -0.35 -8.66 -17.50
CA ASP A 141 0.86 -7.99 -18.00
C ASP A 141 2.05 -8.17 -17.07
N GLY A 142 1.80 -8.17 -15.76
CA GLY A 142 2.78 -8.45 -14.72
C GLY A 142 3.22 -9.91 -14.66
N LYS A 143 2.58 -10.80 -15.46
CA LYS A 143 2.87 -12.24 -15.56
C LYS A 143 3.00 -12.90 -14.18
N VAL A 144 2.09 -12.55 -13.27
CA VAL A 144 2.18 -12.94 -11.84
C VAL A 144 2.19 -14.46 -11.63
N CYS A 145 1.59 -15.21 -12.56
CA CYS A 145 1.56 -16.67 -12.55
C CYS A 145 2.72 -17.33 -13.31
N GLN A 146 3.46 -16.61 -14.15
CA GLN A 146 4.52 -17.20 -14.97
C GLN A 146 5.65 -17.75 -14.10
N LYS A 147 6.11 -16.96 -13.12
CA LYS A 147 7.13 -17.40 -12.15
C LYS A 147 6.71 -18.63 -11.33
N LEU A 148 5.41 -18.89 -11.22
CA LEU A 148 4.90 -20.08 -10.55
C LEU A 148 4.86 -21.28 -11.52
N ALA A 149 4.41 -21.05 -12.76
CA ALA A 149 4.39 -22.08 -13.82
C ALA A 149 5.79 -22.63 -14.16
N ASP A 150 6.83 -21.82 -14.00
CA ASP A 150 8.20 -22.20 -14.33
C ASP A 150 8.88 -23.08 -13.26
N ARG A 151 8.24 -23.33 -12.11
CA ARG A 151 8.89 -24.03 -10.97
C ARG A 151 9.08 -25.53 -11.19
N LYS A 152 8.26 -26.16 -12.04
CA LYS A 152 8.32 -27.61 -12.37
C LYS A 152 8.36 -28.49 -11.12
N GLU A 153 7.59 -28.12 -10.11
CA GLU A 153 7.47 -28.81 -8.83
C GLU A 153 6.63 -30.09 -8.99
N THR A 154 6.94 -31.11 -8.19
CA THR A 154 6.04 -32.26 -8.00
C THR A 154 4.83 -31.85 -7.16
N VAL A 155 3.74 -32.63 -7.18
CA VAL A 155 2.54 -32.32 -6.40
C VAL A 155 2.83 -32.16 -4.90
N THR A 156 3.74 -32.96 -4.34
CA THR A 156 4.10 -32.90 -2.92
C THR A 156 4.91 -31.64 -2.60
N GLN A 157 5.81 -31.23 -3.49
CA GLN A 157 6.52 -29.96 -3.37
C GLN A 157 5.54 -28.79 -3.46
N PHE A 158 4.68 -28.77 -4.47
CA PHE A 158 3.69 -27.72 -4.68
C PHE A 158 2.72 -27.57 -3.49
N VAL A 159 2.25 -28.70 -2.94
CA VAL A 159 1.35 -28.69 -1.78
C VAL A 159 2.03 -28.10 -0.54
N ASN A 160 3.33 -28.30 -0.38
CA ASN A 160 4.11 -27.76 0.73
C ASN A 160 4.64 -26.34 0.46
N SER A 161 4.56 -25.85 -0.78
CA SER A 161 5.03 -24.53 -1.16
C SER A 161 4.20 -23.40 -0.53
N ASN A 162 4.90 -22.38 -0.04
CA ASN A 162 4.30 -21.13 0.42
C ASN A 162 3.98 -20.24 -0.79
N LEU A 163 2.71 -20.22 -1.20
CA LEU A 163 2.23 -19.35 -2.27
C LEU A 163 1.88 -17.96 -1.74
N SER A 164 2.17 -16.93 -2.53
CA SER A 164 1.63 -15.59 -2.24
C SER A 164 0.11 -15.57 -2.37
N PRO A 165 -0.59 -14.59 -1.77
CA PRO A 165 -2.05 -14.55 -1.86
C PRO A 165 -2.59 -14.45 -3.29
N ILE A 166 -1.88 -13.72 -4.16
CA ILE A 166 -2.21 -13.62 -5.59
C ILE A 166 -1.95 -14.95 -6.29
N GLN A 167 -0.84 -15.62 -5.98
CA GLN A 167 -0.52 -16.92 -6.56
C GLN A 167 -1.57 -17.98 -6.20
N SER A 168 -1.96 -18.05 -4.92
CA SER A 168 -2.92 -19.06 -4.48
C SER A 168 -4.36 -18.80 -4.92
N GLY A 169 -4.73 -17.53 -5.18
CA GLY A 169 -6.06 -17.13 -5.62
C GLY A 169 -6.23 -17.04 -7.14
N CYS A 170 -5.18 -16.67 -7.90
CA CYS A 170 -5.29 -16.41 -9.35
C CYS A 170 -4.65 -17.50 -10.22
N CYS A 171 -3.63 -18.21 -9.71
CA CYS A 171 -2.80 -19.10 -10.52
C CYS A 171 -3.10 -20.60 -10.33
N LYS A 172 -4.00 -20.94 -9.41
CA LYS A 172 -4.50 -22.30 -9.19
C LYS A 172 -6.02 -22.27 -8.97
N PRO A 173 -6.73 -23.38 -9.24
CA PRO A 173 -8.13 -23.50 -8.85
C PRO A 173 -8.27 -23.60 -7.32
N PRO A 174 -9.46 -23.30 -6.77
CA PRO A 174 -9.78 -23.61 -5.39
C PRO A 174 -9.60 -25.10 -5.08
N THR A 175 -9.09 -25.43 -3.89
CA THR A 175 -8.87 -26.83 -3.50
C THR A 175 -10.20 -27.61 -3.42
N GLY A 176 -11.31 -26.94 -3.11
CA GLY A 176 -12.65 -27.54 -3.08
C GLY A 176 -13.16 -28.08 -4.42
N CYS A 177 -12.55 -27.68 -5.55
CA CYS A 177 -12.93 -28.18 -6.88
C CYS A 177 -12.50 -29.62 -7.15
N ASN A 178 -11.58 -30.18 -6.35
CA ASN A 178 -11.03 -31.52 -6.50
C ASN A 178 -10.44 -31.81 -7.90
N PHE A 179 -9.79 -30.81 -8.51
CA PHE A 179 -9.10 -31.01 -9.79
C PHE A 179 -7.79 -31.76 -9.57
N THR A 180 -7.38 -32.53 -10.58
CA THR A 180 -6.14 -33.30 -10.53
C THR A 180 -4.97 -32.45 -10.99
N TYR A 181 -3.89 -32.45 -10.20
CA TYR A 181 -2.69 -31.68 -10.46
C TYR A 181 -1.94 -32.25 -11.68
N GLN A 182 -1.61 -31.39 -12.64
CA GLN A 182 -0.69 -31.72 -13.73
C GLN A 182 0.58 -30.87 -13.67
N SER A 183 0.40 -29.55 -13.49
CA SER A 183 1.46 -28.60 -13.16
C SER A 183 0.87 -27.48 -12.30
N GLU A 184 1.69 -26.50 -11.91
CA GLU A 184 1.31 -25.43 -10.99
C GLU A 184 0.10 -24.62 -11.48
N THR A 185 0.04 -24.35 -12.78
CA THR A 185 -1.05 -23.59 -13.43
C THR A 185 -1.93 -24.44 -14.34
N VAL A 186 -1.74 -25.77 -14.37
CA VAL A 186 -2.55 -26.69 -15.20
C VAL A 186 -3.16 -27.79 -14.35
N TRP A 187 -4.49 -27.84 -14.37
CA TRP A 187 -5.29 -28.73 -13.53
C TRP A 187 -6.38 -29.40 -14.36
N ILE A 188 -6.54 -30.70 -14.23
CA ILE A 188 -7.49 -31.49 -15.03
C ILE A 188 -8.80 -31.65 -14.25
N LYS A 189 -9.90 -31.24 -14.88
CA LYS A 189 -11.26 -31.37 -14.32
C LYS A 189 -11.66 -32.85 -14.26
N PRO A 190 -12.35 -33.31 -13.20
CA PRO A 190 -12.78 -34.69 -13.09
C PRO A 190 -13.80 -35.04 -14.18
N THR A 191 -13.85 -36.31 -14.57
CA THR A 191 -14.82 -36.82 -15.54
C THR A 191 -16.23 -36.69 -14.99
N GLY A 192 -17.15 -36.09 -15.75
CA GLY A 192 -18.51 -35.82 -15.29
C GLY A 192 -18.61 -34.64 -14.31
N PHE A 193 -17.63 -33.73 -14.29
CA PHE A 193 -17.71 -32.49 -13.54
C PHE A 193 -19.01 -31.75 -13.87
N ASN A 194 -19.93 -31.78 -12.92
CA ASN A 194 -21.21 -31.10 -13.03
C ASN A 194 -21.11 -29.78 -12.29
N THR A 195 -21.70 -28.72 -12.84
CA THR A 195 -21.62 -27.34 -12.35
C THR A 195 -22.31 -27.12 -11.00
N THR A 196 -22.71 -28.19 -10.31
CA THR A 196 -23.34 -28.19 -8.99
C THR A 196 -22.33 -28.07 -7.84
N THR A 197 -21.07 -27.72 -8.12
CA THR A 197 -20.15 -27.29 -7.06
C THR A 197 -20.66 -25.98 -6.48
N ASP A 198 -20.81 -25.90 -5.16
CA ASP A 198 -21.19 -24.65 -4.45
C ASP A 198 -20.25 -23.47 -4.74
N ASP A 199 -19.05 -23.74 -5.27
CA ASP A 199 -18.06 -22.74 -5.61
C ASP A 199 -18.10 -22.38 -7.12
N PRO A 200 -18.55 -21.16 -7.49
CA PRO A 200 -18.59 -20.72 -8.88
C PRO A 200 -17.20 -20.59 -9.52
N ASP A 201 -16.14 -20.48 -8.72
CA ASP A 201 -14.77 -20.33 -9.23
C ASP A 201 -14.27 -21.61 -9.92
N CYS A 202 -14.79 -22.79 -9.55
CA CYS A 202 -14.46 -24.05 -10.22
C CYS A 202 -14.89 -24.07 -11.69
N THR A 203 -16.00 -23.40 -12.01
CA THR A 203 -16.47 -23.26 -13.40
C THR A 203 -15.67 -22.22 -14.16
N THR A 204 -15.29 -21.14 -13.48
CA THR A 204 -14.55 -20.00 -14.04
C THR A 204 -13.09 -20.34 -14.37
N TRP A 205 -12.48 -21.26 -13.62
CA TRP A 205 -11.11 -21.71 -13.86
C TRP A 205 -10.88 -22.24 -15.29
N SER A 206 -9.79 -21.75 -15.91
CA SER A 206 -9.28 -22.18 -17.23
C SER A 206 -7.79 -22.51 -17.16
N ASN A 207 -7.33 -23.48 -17.95
CA ASN A 207 -5.89 -23.80 -18.11
C ASN A 207 -5.20 -22.89 -19.17
N ASP A 208 -5.95 -22.01 -19.83
CA ASP A 208 -5.38 -20.97 -20.69
C ASP A 208 -4.57 -19.99 -19.83
N GLN A 209 -3.28 -19.84 -20.15
CA GLN A 209 -2.35 -19.00 -19.39
C GLN A 209 -2.70 -17.50 -19.43
N THR A 210 -3.52 -17.08 -20.40
CA THR A 210 -4.04 -15.71 -20.47
C THR A 210 -5.29 -15.51 -19.62
N ALA A 211 -6.04 -16.56 -19.29
CA ALA A 211 -7.29 -16.47 -18.54
C ALA A 211 -7.15 -16.91 -17.07
N LEU A 212 -6.56 -18.10 -16.83
CA LEU A 212 -6.38 -18.72 -15.52
C LEU A 212 -7.60 -18.54 -14.61
N CYS A 213 -7.40 -18.15 -13.34
CA CYS A 213 -8.48 -17.76 -12.42
C CYS A 213 -8.60 -16.22 -12.31
N TYR A 214 -8.19 -15.44 -13.30
CA TYR A 214 -8.19 -13.97 -13.18
C TYR A 214 -9.60 -13.35 -13.03
N ASP A 215 -10.68 -14.09 -13.29
CA ASP A 215 -12.06 -13.63 -13.03
C ASP A 215 -12.68 -14.25 -11.77
N CYS A 216 -11.98 -15.18 -11.11
CA CYS A 216 -12.47 -15.85 -9.92
C CYS A 216 -12.58 -14.91 -8.71
N MET A 217 -13.53 -15.20 -7.82
CA MET A 217 -13.67 -14.53 -6.54
C MET A 217 -12.47 -14.79 -5.63
N ALA A 218 -11.86 -15.97 -5.71
CA ALA A 218 -10.62 -16.32 -5.05
C ALA A 218 -9.44 -15.43 -5.49
N CYS A 219 -9.36 -15.08 -6.79
CA CYS A 219 -8.32 -14.17 -7.27
C CYS A 219 -8.54 -12.74 -6.77
N LYS A 220 -9.78 -12.26 -6.82
CA LYS A 220 -10.16 -10.96 -6.21
C LYS A 220 -9.81 -10.94 -4.72
N ALA A 221 -10.12 -12.01 -3.99
CA ALA A 221 -9.78 -12.15 -2.59
C ALA A 221 -8.25 -12.18 -2.35
N GLY A 222 -7.49 -12.88 -3.21
CA GLY A 222 -6.04 -12.90 -3.18
C GLY A 222 -5.41 -11.52 -3.40
N VAL A 223 -5.97 -10.71 -4.30
CA VAL A 223 -5.57 -9.31 -4.48
C VAL A 223 -5.86 -8.49 -3.22
N LEU A 224 -7.05 -8.62 -2.63
CA LEU A 224 -7.39 -7.92 -1.38
C LEU A 224 -6.51 -8.36 -0.21
N ALA A 225 -6.15 -9.64 -0.15
CA ALA A 225 -5.21 -10.18 0.84
C ALA A 225 -3.82 -9.54 0.70
N ASN A 226 -3.32 -9.45 -0.53
CA ASN A 226 -2.04 -8.82 -0.79
C ASN A 226 -2.09 -7.33 -0.43
N LEU A 227 -3.14 -6.62 -0.86
CA LEU A 227 -3.37 -5.21 -0.53
C LEU A 227 -3.43 -4.98 0.98
N LYS A 228 -4.12 -5.84 1.72
CA LYS A 228 -4.17 -5.80 3.19
C LYS A 228 -2.79 -5.92 3.82
N ASN A 229 -1.97 -6.87 3.35
CA ASN A 229 -0.62 -7.04 3.88
C ASN A 229 0.25 -5.81 3.61
N ASP A 230 0.14 -5.22 2.43
CA ASP A 230 0.89 -4.01 2.08
C ASP A 230 0.37 -2.78 2.83
N TRP A 231 -0.94 -2.63 3.00
CA TRP A 231 -1.53 -1.57 3.83
C TRP A 231 -1.09 -1.66 5.29
N LYS A 232 -0.93 -2.87 5.84
CA LYS A 232 -0.38 -3.04 7.20
C LYS A 232 1.06 -2.55 7.29
N LYS A 233 1.92 -2.88 6.31
CA LYS A 233 3.29 -2.36 6.26
C LYS A 233 3.32 -0.84 6.15
N ILE A 234 2.49 -0.27 5.26
CA ILE A 234 2.35 1.18 5.09
C ILE A 234 1.85 1.84 6.38
N ALA A 235 0.86 1.25 7.06
CA ALA A 235 0.36 1.76 8.33
C ALA A 235 1.45 1.75 9.41
N THR A 236 2.27 0.70 9.50
CA THR A 236 3.42 0.64 10.41
C THR A 236 4.42 1.77 10.12
N ILE A 237 4.78 1.98 8.85
CA ILE A 237 5.68 3.08 8.44
C ILE A 237 5.04 4.44 8.79
N ASN A 238 3.73 4.60 8.56
CA ASN A 238 3.02 5.83 8.85
C ASN A 238 2.97 6.15 10.35
N ILE A 239 2.90 5.15 11.23
CA ILE A 239 2.99 5.34 12.69
C ILE A 239 4.35 5.94 13.07
N VAL A 240 5.45 5.40 12.52
CA VAL A 240 6.81 5.94 12.76
C VAL A 240 6.91 7.38 12.25
N PHE A 241 6.35 7.66 11.07
CA PHE A 241 6.32 9.00 10.49
C PHE A 241 5.48 9.98 11.33
N LEU A 242 4.33 9.55 11.85
CA LEU A 242 3.50 10.36 12.76
C LEU A 242 4.26 10.77 14.02
N ILE A 243 4.97 9.83 14.65
CA ILE A 243 5.79 10.14 15.84
C ILE A 243 6.84 11.21 15.49
N PHE A 244 7.51 11.06 14.35
CA PHE A 244 8.49 12.03 13.89
C PHE A 244 7.87 13.43 13.62
N LEU A 245 6.70 13.50 12.98
CA LEU A 245 5.99 14.76 12.76
C LEU A 245 5.55 15.43 14.07
N ILE A 246 5.15 14.66 15.08
CA ILE A 246 4.81 15.19 16.41
C ILE A 246 6.04 15.82 17.07
N VAL A 247 7.22 15.22 16.93
CA VAL A 247 8.48 15.80 17.42
C VAL A 247 8.76 17.12 16.70
N ILE A 248 8.68 17.16 15.37
CA ILE A 248 8.84 18.41 14.60
C ILE A 248 7.84 19.47 15.05
N TYR A 249 6.57 19.10 15.23
CA TYR A 249 5.52 20.01 15.67
C TYR A 249 5.80 20.58 17.05
N SER A 250 6.24 19.76 18.01
CA SER A 250 6.59 20.23 19.36
C SER A 250 7.78 21.21 19.35
N VAL A 251 8.85 20.89 18.62
CA VAL A 251 10.01 21.79 18.43
C VAL A 251 9.60 23.08 17.71
N GLY A 252 8.74 22.97 16.70
CA GLY A 252 8.19 24.11 15.96
C GLY A 252 7.34 25.03 16.83
N CYS A 253 6.51 24.47 17.72
CA CYS A 253 5.75 25.23 18.70
C CYS A 253 6.66 25.96 19.69
N CYS A 254 7.74 25.32 20.15
CA CYS A 254 8.77 25.97 20.97
C CYS A 254 9.46 27.13 20.21
N ALA A 255 9.85 26.91 18.95
CA ALA A 255 10.44 27.93 18.08
C ALA A 255 9.49 29.12 17.87
N PHE A 256 8.19 28.85 17.66
CA PHE A 256 7.17 29.88 17.46
C PHE A 256 6.96 30.72 18.71
N ARG A 257 6.86 30.07 19.88
CA ARG A 257 6.73 30.77 21.17
C ARG A 257 7.92 31.70 21.43
N ASN A 258 9.14 31.22 21.17
CA ASN A 258 10.35 32.02 21.34
C ASN A 258 10.38 33.22 20.39
N ASN A 259 10.11 33.02 19.10
CA ASN A 259 10.08 34.13 18.12
C ASN A 259 8.99 35.16 18.46
N ARG A 260 7.84 34.74 18.99
CA ARG A 260 6.79 35.67 19.43
C ARG A 260 7.20 36.48 20.66
N GLN A 261 7.93 35.89 21.60
CA GLN A 261 8.47 36.62 22.76
C GLN A 261 9.49 37.68 22.32
N ASP A 262 10.41 37.32 21.44
CA ASP A 262 11.41 38.25 20.88
C ASP A 262 10.75 39.42 20.13
N ASN A 263 9.65 39.18 19.42
CA ASN A 263 8.91 40.23 18.71
C ASN A 263 8.02 41.09 19.62
N SER A 264 7.59 40.57 20.78
CA SER A 264 6.72 41.31 21.73
C SER A 264 7.51 42.22 22.68
N TYR A 265 8.76 41.85 22.96
CA TYR A 265 9.71 42.70 23.68
C TYR A 265 10.82 43.10 22.70
N PRO A 266 10.60 44.12 21.85
CA PRO A 266 11.73 44.72 21.14
C PRO A 266 12.68 45.20 22.24
N ALA A 267 13.82 44.54 22.37
CA ALA A 267 14.87 44.99 23.28
C ALA A 267 15.14 46.45 22.93
N TRP A 268 14.76 47.36 23.83
CA TRP A 268 15.03 48.78 23.70
C TRP A 268 16.52 48.93 23.39
N LYS A 269 16.81 49.35 22.16
CA LYS A 269 18.12 49.75 21.66
C LYS A 269 18.00 51.21 21.25
#